data_AF-A0AAW2U505-F1
#
_entry.id   AF-A0AAW2U505-F1
#
_cell.length_a   1.000
_cell.length_b   1.000
_cell.length_c   1.000
_cell.angle_alpha   90.00
_cell.angle_beta   90.00
_cell.angle_gamma   90.00
#
_symmetry.space_group_name_H-M   'P 1'
#
loop_
_entity.id
_entity.type
_entity.pdbx_description
1 polymer ?
#
loop_
_entity_poly.entity_id
_entity_poly.type
_entity_poly.pdbx_seq_one_letter_code
_entity_poly.pdbx_strand_id
1 'polypeptide(L)'
;MATGGDNDNGGAAAVGAPKKKQRVGSYSRLSSSVAVNGSFPEGNLAESHHKPPAIRRSSSHSMFPVSSSSTACGFNDPATGDVILSLRLDRQSSPFDCLEVPSESSSVAILEQPVTQIYLHSRVLCRSKYFSALLSERWRQRNDTSSSNHAESSHKINRVHLVVPATTESISHHLTVLKLLYSDDLLSSLDSVSTALNLLPIALELLFEDCIKACVKFLEAVSRSEDEEKKILNLIPFLSEEESKELLARMSPLKNDSSEEMLHGLILAAIHNHSNMAFAKAFVAKLLRDFSSRESARRVLDTSFDKILSVMKQSMEEYSSPIFTGDHNETEAIQRLNLHTAMINGKHLFWLMERMIELRVADTAVKAWSQQTSFMANLQRALRDDAWRNIGPSLPSVVLRCTCRLASAVAAGNILADRQVYHQSFVLVY
;
A
#
# COMPACT_ATOMS: atom_id res chain seq x y z
N MET A 1 66.17 11.61 81.24
CA MET A 1 65.29 12.12 82.31
C MET A 1 63.98 12.49 81.61
N ALA A 2 63.05 11.53 81.45
CA ALA A 2 61.98 11.17 82.40
C ALA A 2 61.17 12.42 82.76
N THR A 3 59.90 12.57 82.39
CA THR A 3 58.73 11.67 82.56
C THR A 3 57.70 11.98 81.44
N GLY A 4 57.03 11.02 80.78
CA GLY A 4 56.09 10.01 81.31
C GLY A 4 54.65 10.54 81.14
N GLY A 5 53.62 9.84 80.68
CA GLY A 5 53.38 8.47 80.21
C GLY A 5 52.07 8.49 79.39
N ASP A 6 51.89 7.58 78.42
CA ASP A 6 51.08 6.34 78.55
C ASP A 6 49.58 6.62 78.79
N ASN A 7 48.63 6.14 77.98
CA ASN A 7 48.49 4.74 77.59
C ASN A 7 47.59 4.53 76.35
N ASP A 8 48.07 3.66 75.48
CA ASP A 8 47.32 2.79 74.58
C ASP A 8 46.45 1.77 75.33
N ASN A 9 45.31 1.39 74.76
CA ASN A 9 44.87 0.00 74.46
C ASN A 9 43.42 0.07 73.94
N GLY A 10 42.97 -0.62 72.88
CA GLY A 10 43.43 -1.89 72.32
C GLY A 10 42.46 -3.01 72.71
N GLY A 11 41.71 -3.56 71.74
CA GLY A 11 40.92 -4.80 71.85
C GLY A 11 39.43 -4.62 71.52
N ALA A 12 38.94 -4.92 70.31
CA ALA A 12 38.75 -6.22 69.63
C ALA A 12 37.42 -6.94 69.96
N ALA A 13 36.71 -7.26 68.86
CA ALA A 13 35.82 -8.39 68.60
C ALA A 13 34.32 -8.34 68.98
N ALA A 14 33.53 -8.57 67.91
CA ALA A 14 32.43 -9.53 67.78
C ALA A 14 30.96 -9.10 68.06
N VAL A 15 30.20 -9.15 66.95
CA VAL A 15 28.86 -9.77 66.78
C VAL A 15 27.67 -9.11 67.51
N GLY A 16 26.75 -8.57 66.71
CA GLY A 16 25.38 -8.27 67.14
C GLY A 16 24.54 -7.61 66.06
N ALA A 17 23.86 -8.40 65.23
CA ALA A 17 22.71 -7.91 64.46
C ALA A 17 21.58 -7.49 65.41
N PRO A 18 20.71 -6.54 65.01
CA PRO A 18 19.33 -6.98 64.83
C PRO A 18 18.57 -6.32 63.66
N LYS A 19 17.87 -7.18 62.90
CA LYS A 19 16.44 -7.13 62.54
C LYS A 19 15.86 -5.84 61.92
N LYS A 20 15.64 -5.94 60.60
CA LYS A 20 14.32 -5.95 59.91
C LYS A 20 13.28 -4.91 60.40
N LYS A 21 13.03 -3.88 59.59
CA LYS A 21 11.69 -3.29 59.44
C LYS A 21 11.33 -3.15 57.95
N GLN A 22 10.50 -4.09 57.54
CA GLN A 22 9.71 -4.15 56.32
C GLN A 22 8.52 -3.20 56.48
N ARG A 23 8.31 -2.26 55.55
CA ARG A 23 7.08 -1.45 55.49
C ARG A 23 6.18 -2.01 54.40
N VAL A 24 5.18 -2.76 54.84
CA VAL A 24 3.99 -3.18 54.10
C VAL A 24 2.97 -2.03 54.13
N GLY A 25 2.27 -1.82 53.03
CA GLY A 25 1.05 -1.01 52.92
C GLY A 25 0.46 -1.24 51.52
N SER A 26 -0.28 -2.33 51.34
CA SER A 26 -1.74 -2.45 51.51
C SER A 26 -2.47 -2.14 50.21
N TYR A 27 -3.01 -3.21 49.63
CA TYR A 27 -3.94 -3.26 48.52
C TYR A 27 -5.24 -2.49 48.84
N SER A 28 -5.73 -1.70 47.87
CA SER A 28 -7.15 -1.35 47.78
C SER A 28 -7.65 -1.70 46.39
N ARG A 29 -8.39 -2.81 46.32
CA ARG A 29 -9.31 -3.13 45.22
C ARG A 29 -10.50 -2.19 45.30
N LEU A 30 -10.90 -1.59 44.18
CA LEU A 30 -12.28 -1.17 43.96
C LEU A 30 -12.63 -1.39 42.48
N SER A 31 -13.46 -2.41 42.26
CA SER A 31 -14.39 -2.47 41.13
C SER A 31 -15.70 -1.84 41.59
N SER A 32 -16.36 -1.05 40.74
CA SER A 32 -17.81 -0.92 40.78
C SER A 32 -18.35 -0.41 39.45
N SER A 33 -19.19 -1.25 38.85
CA SER A 33 -20.19 -0.96 37.84
C SER A 33 -21.20 0.09 38.33
N VAL A 34 -21.69 0.95 37.44
CA VAL A 34 -23.06 1.49 37.54
C VAL A 34 -23.68 1.55 36.15
N ALA A 35 -24.78 0.83 36.00
CA ALA A 35 -25.75 0.96 34.94
C ALA A 35 -27.02 1.60 35.52
N VAL A 36 -27.59 2.53 34.76
CA VAL A 36 -29.04 2.70 34.49
C VAL A 36 -29.99 3.21 35.60
N ASN A 37 -30.80 4.20 35.15
CA ASN A 37 -32.18 4.59 35.51
C ASN A 37 -32.48 5.78 36.45
N GLY A 38 -33.45 6.58 35.99
CA GLY A 38 -34.29 7.51 36.76
C GLY A 38 -34.31 8.94 36.17
N SER A 39 -35.05 9.22 35.08
CA SER A 39 -36.48 9.59 35.03
C SER A 39 -36.77 11.09 35.18
N PHE A 40 -37.58 11.58 34.24
CA PHE A 40 -38.18 12.91 34.03
C PHE A 40 -39.09 13.38 35.20
N PRO A 41 -39.56 14.66 35.24
CA PRO A 41 -40.73 15.15 34.44
C PRO A 41 -40.44 16.50 33.72
N GLU A 42 -40.94 16.84 32.53
CA GLU A 42 -42.31 16.88 31.96
C GLU A 42 -42.86 18.32 31.95
N GLY A 43 -43.24 18.78 30.74
CA GLY A 43 -43.83 20.09 30.46
C GLY A 43 -44.31 20.13 29.00
N ASN A 44 -45.55 19.65 28.81
CA ASN A 44 -46.28 19.35 27.58
C ASN A 44 -46.80 20.55 26.76
N LEU A 45 -47.39 20.16 25.60
CA LEU A 45 -48.37 20.80 24.68
C LEU A 45 -47.78 21.36 23.36
N ALA A 46 -48.27 21.04 22.16
CA ALA A 46 -49.44 20.23 21.73
C ALA A 46 -49.29 19.83 20.24
N GLU A 47 -50.11 18.85 19.87
CA GLU A 47 -50.27 18.16 18.57
C GLU A 47 -50.62 19.05 17.37
N SER A 48 -50.26 18.62 16.16
CA SER A 48 -51.25 18.12 15.17
C SER A 48 -50.61 17.68 13.86
N HIS A 49 -51.15 16.57 13.33
CA HIS A 49 -50.90 15.96 12.04
C HIS A 49 -51.18 16.90 10.85
N HIS A 50 -50.44 16.77 9.74
CA HIS A 50 -50.98 16.59 8.37
C HIS A 50 -49.90 16.20 7.33
N LYS A 51 -50.25 15.24 6.47
CA LYS A 51 -49.52 14.75 5.27
C LYS A 51 -49.53 15.81 4.13
N PRO A 52 -48.76 15.65 3.03
CA PRO A 52 -48.02 16.72 2.36
C PRO A 52 -48.59 17.12 0.99
N PRO A 53 -48.06 18.16 0.33
CA PRO A 53 -48.22 18.35 -1.10
C PRO A 53 -46.97 17.95 -1.90
N ALA A 54 -47.26 17.37 -3.05
CA ALA A 54 -46.33 16.85 -4.04
C ALA A 54 -45.58 17.96 -4.79
N ILE A 55 -44.29 17.73 -5.07
CA ILE A 55 -43.53 18.48 -6.08
C ILE A 55 -43.22 17.54 -7.24
N ARG A 56 -43.80 17.88 -8.38
CA ARG A 56 -43.58 17.26 -9.70
C ARG A 56 -42.11 17.36 -10.10
N ARG A 57 -41.52 16.24 -10.52
CA ARG A 57 -40.42 16.21 -11.48
C ARG A 57 -40.84 15.33 -12.66
N SER A 58 -41.03 15.97 -13.82
CA SER A 58 -41.12 15.31 -15.11
C SER A 58 -39.74 14.77 -15.47
N SER A 59 -39.62 13.47 -15.68
CA SER A 59 -38.56 12.87 -16.49
C SER A 59 -39.20 11.82 -17.39
N SER A 60 -39.30 12.17 -18.66
CA SER A 60 -39.83 11.34 -19.74
C SER A 60 -38.85 10.20 -20.02
N HIS A 61 -39.15 8.99 -19.53
CA HIS A 61 -38.52 7.77 -20.02
C HIS A 61 -39.56 6.97 -20.78
N SER A 62 -39.34 6.79 -22.08
CA SER A 62 -40.15 5.95 -22.94
C SER A 62 -40.08 4.50 -22.43
N MET A 63 -41.18 4.03 -21.87
CA MET A 63 -41.39 2.61 -21.60
C MET A 63 -41.56 1.90 -22.95
N PHE A 64 -40.53 1.20 -23.40
CA PHE A 64 -40.72 0.13 -24.36
C PHE A 64 -41.40 -1.04 -23.64
N PRO A 65 -42.45 -1.67 -24.21
CA PRO A 65 -43.06 -2.82 -23.59
C PRO A 65 -42.09 -4.01 -23.70
N VAL A 66 -41.55 -4.44 -22.55
CA VAL A 66 -40.92 -5.76 -22.44
C VAL A 66 -42.04 -6.78 -22.43
N SER A 67 -42.33 -7.34 -23.60
CA SER A 67 -43.17 -8.53 -23.72
C SER A 67 -42.44 -9.68 -23.02
N SER A 68 -42.96 -10.09 -21.86
CA SER A 68 -42.61 -11.35 -21.20
C SER A 68 -43.19 -12.52 -21.99
N SER A 69 -42.54 -12.90 -23.09
CA SER A 69 -42.70 -14.22 -23.69
C SER A 69 -41.57 -15.12 -23.20
N SER A 70 -41.80 -15.74 -22.04
CA SER A 70 -41.02 -16.87 -21.54
C SER A 70 -41.28 -18.10 -22.42
N THR A 71 -40.84 -18.06 -23.67
CA THR A 71 -40.39 -19.27 -24.34
C THR A 71 -38.97 -19.50 -23.87
N ALA A 72 -38.78 -20.49 -22.99
CA ALA A 72 -37.45 -20.93 -22.56
C ALA A 72 -36.71 -21.49 -23.78
N CYS A 73 -36.08 -20.59 -24.54
CA CYS A 73 -35.23 -20.96 -25.66
C CYS A 73 -33.94 -21.53 -25.08
N GLY A 74 -33.72 -22.82 -25.30
CA GLY A 74 -32.51 -23.52 -24.85
C GLY A 74 -31.26 -22.96 -25.54
N PHE A 75 -30.12 -23.06 -24.86
CA PHE A 75 -28.82 -22.81 -25.48
C PHE A 75 -28.58 -23.86 -26.58
N ASN A 76 -28.09 -23.40 -27.75
CA ASN A 76 -27.84 -24.26 -28.92
C ASN A 76 -29.08 -24.99 -29.47
N ASP A 77 -30.23 -24.32 -29.50
CA ASP A 77 -31.47 -24.88 -30.07
C ASP A 77 -31.62 -24.55 -31.56
N PRO A 78 -31.47 -25.53 -32.48
CA PRO A 78 -31.62 -25.30 -33.92
C PRO A 78 -33.07 -25.05 -34.35
N ALA A 79 -34.06 -25.40 -33.54
CA ALA A 79 -35.48 -25.21 -33.89
C ALA A 79 -35.93 -23.76 -33.69
N THR A 80 -35.37 -23.06 -32.71
CA THR A 80 -35.77 -21.68 -32.35
C THR A 80 -34.70 -20.62 -32.60
N GLY A 81 -33.45 -21.02 -32.84
CA GLY A 81 -32.33 -20.10 -33.06
C GLY A 81 -32.40 -19.35 -34.39
N ASP A 82 -32.19 -18.03 -34.35
CA ASP A 82 -32.16 -17.13 -35.52
C ASP A 82 -30.75 -16.62 -35.85
N VAL A 83 -29.74 -17.08 -35.12
CA VAL A 83 -28.32 -16.79 -35.32
C VAL A 83 -27.49 -18.07 -35.32
N ILE A 84 -26.65 -18.26 -36.33
CA ILE A 84 -25.64 -19.33 -36.39
C ILE A 84 -24.28 -18.70 -36.11
N LEU A 85 -23.69 -19.01 -34.94
CA LEU A 85 -22.35 -18.58 -34.58
C LEU A 85 -21.35 -19.70 -34.90
N SER A 86 -20.32 -19.37 -35.67
CA SER A 86 -19.23 -20.27 -36.02
C SER A 86 -17.96 -19.87 -35.26
N LEU A 87 -17.52 -20.73 -34.34
CA LEU A 87 -16.28 -20.55 -33.60
C LEU A 87 -15.12 -21.16 -34.39
N ARG A 88 -14.08 -20.37 -34.65
CA ARG A 88 -12.85 -20.80 -35.36
C ARG A 88 -11.63 -20.57 -34.48
N LEU A 89 -10.74 -21.56 -34.40
CA LEU A 89 -9.46 -21.41 -33.71
C LEU A 89 -8.49 -20.57 -34.53
N ASP A 90 -7.86 -19.60 -33.89
CA ASP A 90 -6.74 -18.85 -34.45
C ASP A 90 -5.42 -19.59 -34.19
N ARG A 91 -4.91 -20.28 -35.21
CA ARG A 91 -3.65 -21.01 -35.12
C ARG A 91 -2.41 -20.15 -35.46
N GLN A 92 -2.56 -18.85 -35.73
CA GLN A 92 -1.44 -17.99 -36.12
C GLN A 92 -0.61 -17.45 -34.92
N SER A 93 -0.91 -17.85 -33.68
CA SER A 93 -0.25 -17.36 -32.48
C SER A 93 0.32 -18.46 -31.56
N SER A 94 0.85 -19.56 -32.12
CA SER A 94 1.74 -20.45 -31.36
C SER A 94 3.18 -19.87 -31.33
N PRO A 95 3.77 -19.53 -30.17
CA PRO A 95 5.12 -18.96 -30.09
C PRO A 95 6.27 -19.95 -30.38
N PHE A 96 5.95 -21.20 -30.68
CA PHE A 96 6.92 -22.27 -30.89
C PHE A 96 6.64 -22.96 -32.22
N ASP A 97 7.13 -22.36 -33.31
CA ASP A 97 7.66 -23.09 -34.48
C ASP A 97 8.17 -22.07 -35.50
N CYS A 98 9.39 -21.59 -35.27
CA CYS A 98 10.24 -21.02 -36.31
C CYS A 98 11.49 -21.90 -36.42
N LEU A 99 11.34 -23.06 -37.05
CA LEU A 99 12.45 -23.72 -37.73
C LEU A 99 12.15 -23.68 -39.23
N GLU A 100 12.96 -22.91 -39.96
CA GLU A 100 12.94 -22.82 -41.41
C GLU A 100 13.25 -24.16 -42.06
N VAL A 101 12.50 -24.52 -43.11
CA VAL A 101 13.06 -25.04 -44.37
C VAL A 101 12.12 -24.62 -45.53
N PRO A 102 12.63 -24.10 -46.66
CA PRO A 102 11.82 -23.77 -47.83
C PRO A 102 11.70 -24.96 -48.79
N SER A 103 10.55 -25.09 -49.48
CA SER A 103 10.46 -25.40 -50.92
C SER A 103 9.08 -25.90 -51.35
N GLU A 104 8.53 -25.17 -52.31
CA GLU A 104 7.75 -25.54 -53.50
C GLU A 104 6.74 -26.70 -53.52
N SER A 105 5.53 -26.32 -53.94
CA SER A 105 4.63 -27.08 -54.83
C SER A 105 4.16 -28.46 -54.38
N SER A 106 3.02 -28.53 -53.70
CA SER A 106 2.01 -29.57 -54.00
C SER A 106 0.68 -29.26 -53.31
N SER A 107 -0.39 -29.38 -54.08
CA SER A 107 -1.79 -29.46 -53.64
C SER A 107 -1.97 -30.40 -52.45
N VAL A 108 -2.43 -29.88 -51.31
CA VAL A 108 -2.89 -30.71 -50.19
C VAL A 108 -4.16 -30.11 -49.61
N ALA A 109 -5.16 -30.97 -49.49
CA ALA A 109 -6.52 -30.80 -48.99
C ALA A 109 -6.77 -29.58 -48.08
N ILE A 110 -7.88 -28.89 -48.36
CA ILE A 110 -8.65 -28.14 -47.37
C ILE A 110 -8.99 -29.14 -46.26
N LEU A 111 -8.12 -29.26 -45.25
CA LEU A 111 -8.46 -29.88 -43.99
C LEU A 111 -9.58 -29.02 -43.41
N GLU A 112 -10.81 -29.53 -43.49
CA GLU A 112 -11.98 -28.93 -42.86
C GLU A 112 -11.63 -28.57 -41.42
N GLN A 113 -11.57 -27.26 -41.16
CA GLN A 113 -11.32 -26.71 -39.84
C GLN A 113 -12.43 -27.23 -38.89
N PRO A 114 -12.13 -27.56 -37.62
CA PRO A 114 -13.17 -27.86 -36.65
C PRO A 114 -13.92 -26.56 -36.33
N VAL A 115 -14.91 -26.23 -37.15
CA VAL A 115 -15.82 -25.12 -36.94
C VAL A 115 -16.93 -25.60 -36.04
N THR A 116 -16.90 -25.21 -34.76
CA THR A 116 -18.03 -25.45 -33.86
C THR A 116 -19.13 -24.45 -34.22
N GLN A 117 -20.18 -24.93 -34.88
CA GLN A 117 -21.38 -24.14 -35.17
C GLN A 117 -22.39 -24.31 -34.05
N ILE A 118 -22.94 -23.20 -33.57
CA ILE A 118 -23.98 -23.19 -32.53
C ILE A 118 -25.15 -22.28 -32.92
N TYR A 119 -26.36 -22.69 -32.56
CA TYR A 119 -27.61 -22.01 -32.85
C TYR A 119 -28.05 -21.17 -31.65
N LEU A 120 -28.05 -19.86 -31.82
CA LEU A 120 -28.29 -18.88 -30.76
C LEU A 120 -29.42 -17.93 -31.14
N HIS A 121 -29.92 -17.20 -30.14
CA HIS A 121 -31.02 -16.28 -30.26
C HIS A 121 -30.51 -14.84 -30.23
N SER A 122 -30.84 -14.04 -31.25
CA SER A 122 -30.45 -12.63 -31.36
C SER A 122 -30.85 -11.84 -30.11
N ARG A 123 -32.08 -12.07 -29.60
CA ARG A 123 -32.59 -11.44 -28.38
C ARG A 123 -31.72 -11.69 -27.14
N VAL A 124 -31.09 -12.86 -27.05
CA VAL A 124 -30.21 -13.23 -25.93
C VAL A 124 -28.80 -12.68 -26.15
N LEU A 125 -28.29 -12.78 -27.37
CA LEU A 125 -26.98 -12.24 -27.74
C LEU A 125 -26.87 -10.73 -27.52
N CYS A 126 -27.98 -9.99 -27.68
CA CYS A 126 -28.03 -8.54 -27.42
C CYS A 126 -27.70 -8.14 -25.97
N ARG A 127 -27.64 -9.07 -25.01
CA ARG A 127 -27.09 -8.80 -23.66
C ARG A 127 -25.61 -8.40 -23.70
N SER A 128 -24.88 -8.86 -24.73
CA SER A 128 -23.53 -8.42 -25.03
C SER A 128 -23.58 -7.24 -26.01
N LYS A 129 -22.89 -6.14 -25.69
CA LYS A 129 -22.84 -4.97 -26.56
C LYS A 129 -22.14 -5.28 -27.89
N TYR A 130 -21.16 -6.19 -27.86
CA TYR A 130 -20.47 -6.66 -29.07
C TYR A 130 -21.47 -7.26 -30.06
N PHE A 131 -22.29 -8.23 -29.64
CA PHE A 131 -23.26 -8.85 -30.53
C PHE A 131 -24.42 -7.92 -30.87
N SER A 132 -24.85 -7.05 -29.94
CA SER A 132 -25.85 -6.02 -30.24
C SER A 132 -25.40 -5.10 -31.39
N ALA A 133 -24.12 -4.71 -31.40
CA ALA A 133 -23.55 -3.92 -32.49
C ALA A 133 -23.48 -4.74 -33.79
N LEU A 134 -22.96 -5.97 -33.72
CA LEU A 134 -22.77 -6.85 -34.88
C LEU A 134 -24.10 -7.21 -35.57
N LEU A 135 -25.16 -7.43 -34.81
CA LEU A 135 -26.48 -7.79 -35.32
C LEU A 135 -27.30 -6.56 -35.77
N SER A 136 -26.84 -5.34 -35.47
CA SER A 136 -27.53 -4.11 -35.86
C SER A 136 -27.47 -3.88 -37.38
N GLU A 137 -28.50 -3.20 -37.89
CA GLU A 137 -28.74 -3.02 -39.32
C GLU A 137 -27.59 -2.33 -40.07
N ARG A 138 -26.81 -1.48 -39.37
CA ARG A 138 -25.64 -0.79 -39.95
C ARG A 138 -24.52 -1.74 -40.38
N TRP A 139 -24.38 -2.89 -39.73
CA TRP A 139 -23.32 -3.86 -40.04
C TRP A 139 -23.82 -4.96 -40.99
N ARG A 140 -25.13 -5.16 -41.09
CA ARG A 140 -25.75 -6.08 -42.08
C ARG A 140 -25.61 -5.59 -43.52
N GLN A 141 -25.82 -4.29 -43.75
CA GLN A 141 -25.78 -3.70 -45.10
C GLN A 141 -24.40 -3.76 -45.78
N ARG A 142 -23.32 -3.93 -45.01
CA ARG A 142 -21.96 -4.02 -45.54
C ARG A 142 -21.63 -5.39 -46.15
N ASN A 143 -22.34 -6.44 -45.76
CA ASN A 143 -22.09 -7.81 -46.23
C ASN A 143 -23.02 -8.24 -47.39
N ASP A 144 -24.11 -7.51 -47.64
CA ASP A 144 -25.12 -7.85 -48.65
C ASP A 144 -24.87 -7.21 -50.05
N THR A 145 -23.76 -6.51 -50.27
CA THR A 145 -23.50 -5.78 -51.54
C THR A 145 -23.09 -6.66 -52.74
N SER A 146 -23.25 -7.99 -52.67
CA SER A 146 -22.78 -8.90 -53.73
C SER A 146 -23.78 -9.93 -54.25
N SER A 147 -25.07 -9.89 -53.90
CA SER A 147 -26.06 -10.77 -54.55
C SER A 147 -27.38 -10.07 -54.86
N SER A 148 -27.56 -9.78 -56.14
CA SER A 148 -28.83 -9.36 -56.75
C SER A 148 -29.90 -10.46 -56.69
N ASN A 149 -31.15 -10.02 -56.58
CA ASN A 149 -32.38 -10.71 -57.01
C ASN A 149 -32.79 -11.97 -56.25
N HIS A 150 -33.72 -11.83 -55.30
CA HIS A 150 -35.11 -12.30 -55.42
C HIS A 150 -35.83 -12.14 -54.07
N ALA A 151 -37.08 -11.69 -54.13
CA ALA A 151 -38.00 -11.68 -53.01
C ALA A 151 -38.38 -13.12 -52.64
N GLU A 152 -38.25 -13.46 -51.37
CA GLU A 152 -39.20 -14.29 -50.62
C GLU A 152 -38.86 -14.20 -49.12
N SER A 153 -39.91 -14.01 -48.31
CA SER A 153 -39.85 -13.79 -46.87
C SER A 153 -39.48 -15.06 -46.09
N SER A 154 -38.28 -15.57 -46.32
CA SER A 154 -37.70 -16.64 -45.50
C SER A 154 -36.88 -16.00 -44.39
N HIS A 155 -37.12 -16.41 -43.14
CA HIS A 155 -36.43 -15.91 -41.96
C HIS A 155 -34.91 -15.85 -42.20
N LYS A 156 -34.36 -14.64 -42.38
CA LYS A 156 -32.94 -14.44 -42.70
C LYS A 156 -32.11 -14.79 -41.47
N ILE A 157 -31.67 -16.04 -41.37
CA ILE A 157 -30.80 -16.53 -40.30
C ILE A 157 -29.47 -15.77 -40.39
N ASN A 158 -29.03 -15.20 -39.27
CA ASN A 158 -27.79 -14.41 -39.24
C ASN A 158 -26.60 -15.32 -39.02
N ARG A 159 -25.57 -15.23 -39.87
CA ARG A 159 -24.33 -16.00 -39.71
C ARG A 159 -23.24 -15.10 -39.16
N VAL A 160 -22.65 -15.49 -38.03
CA VAL A 160 -21.59 -14.74 -37.35
C VAL A 160 -20.38 -15.64 -37.19
N HIS A 161 -19.18 -15.08 -37.35
CA HIS A 161 -17.92 -15.79 -37.14
C HIS A 161 -17.17 -15.13 -36.00
N LEU A 162 -16.79 -15.92 -35.00
CA LEU A 162 -15.93 -15.48 -33.90
C LEU A 162 -14.62 -16.28 -33.95
N VAL A 163 -13.51 -15.55 -33.87
CA VAL A 163 -12.17 -16.11 -33.87
C VAL A 163 -11.74 -16.27 -32.42
N VAL A 164 -11.30 -17.46 -32.06
CA VAL A 164 -11.00 -17.87 -30.69
C VAL A 164 -9.50 -18.19 -30.61
N PRO A 165 -8.74 -17.64 -29.65
CA PRO A 165 -7.32 -17.95 -29.50
C PRO A 165 -7.06 -19.46 -29.36
N ALA A 166 -6.02 -20.00 -29.99
CA ALA A 166 -5.68 -21.43 -29.85
C ALA A 166 -4.99 -21.76 -28.52
N THR A 167 -5.77 -21.82 -27.44
CA THR A 167 -5.35 -22.44 -26.17
C THR A 167 -6.14 -23.71 -25.89
N THR A 168 -5.58 -24.61 -25.07
CA THR A 168 -6.08 -25.97 -24.82
C THR A 168 -7.55 -26.05 -24.38
N GLU A 169 -8.13 -24.95 -23.87
CA GLU A 169 -9.51 -24.85 -23.43
C GLU A 169 -10.19 -23.54 -23.89
N SER A 170 -9.67 -22.86 -24.92
CA SER A 170 -10.22 -21.55 -25.31
C SER A 170 -11.69 -21.63 -25.76
N ILE A 171 -12.02 -22.66 -26.55
CA ILE A 171 -13.40 -22.87 -27.05
C ILE A 171 -14.37 -23.15 -25.90
N SER A 172 -13.98 -23.96 -24.91
CA SER A 172 -14.86 -24.28 -23.79
C SER A 172 -15.17 -23.02 -22.97
N HIS A 173 -14.18 -22.18 -22.68
CA HIS A 173 -14.40 -20.91 -21.99
C HIS A 173 -15.31 -19.95 -22.78
N HIS A 174 -15.13 -19.84 -24.11
CA HIS A 174 -16.03 -19.04 -24.96
C HIS A 174 -17.47 -19.59 -24.95
N LEU A 175 -17.63 -20.91 -25.04
CA LEU A 175 -18.94 -21.55 -24.92
C LEU A 175 -19.57 -21.30 -23.54
N THR A 176 -18.78 -21.29 -22.47
CA THR A 176 -19.26 -20.96 -21.13
C THR A 176 -19.78 -19.52 -21.07
N VAL A 177 -19.03 -18.53 -21.56
CA VAL A 177 -19.52 -17.13 -21.60
C VAL A 177 -20.78 -17.00 -22.46
N LEU A 178 -20.86 -17.70 -23.59
CA LEU A 178 -22.05 -17.70 -24.43
C LEU A 178 -23.26 -18.36 -23.76
N LYS A 179 -23.04 -19.42 -22.97
CA LYS A 179 -24.09 -20.02 -22.13
C LYS A 179 -24.54 -19.06 -21.04
N LEU A 180 -23.63 -18.30 -20.45
CA LEU A 180 -23.95 -17.30 -19.42
C LEU A 180 -24.87 -16.19 -19.93
N LEU A 181 -24.90 -15.89 -21.23
CA LEU A 181 -25.90 -15.00 -21.80
C LEU A 181 -27.34 -15.52 -21.63
N TYR A 182 -27.53 -16.84 -21.50
CA TYR A 182 -28.84 -17.48 -21.24
C TYR A 182 -29.13 -17.66 -19.75
N SER A 183 -28.18 -17.33 -18.88
CA SER A 183 -28.31 -17.50 -17.44
C SER A 183 -28.58 -16.16 -16.75
N ASP A 184 -29.46 -16.17 -15.76
CA ASP A 184 -29.72 -15.01 -14.90
C ASP A 184 -28.79 -15.00 -13.68
N ASP A 185 -28.31 -16.16 -13.24
CA ASP A 185 -27.37 -16.30 -12.13
C ASP A 185 -25.95 -16.59 -12.64
N LEU A 186 -25.15 -15.53 -12.73
CA LEU A 186 -23.78 -15.59 -13.24
C LEU A 186 -22.78 -16.03 -12.17
N LEU A 187 -23.05 -15.75 -10.89
CA LEU A 187 -22.12 -16.04 -9.80
C LEU A 187 -22.04 -17.53 -9.50
N SER A 188 -23.14 -18.28 -9.63
CA SER A 188 -23.14 -19.73 -9.41
C SER A 188 -22.38 -20.53 -10.45
N SER A 189 -21.95 -19.91 -11.56
CA SER A 189 -21.11 -20.52 -12.59
C SER A 189 -19.60 -20.34 -12.35
N LEU A 190 -19.24 -19.48 -11.39
CA LEU A 190 -17.86 -19.15 -11.06
C LEU A 190 -17.40 -20.03 -9.89
N ASP A 191 -16.90 -21.22 -10.22
CA ASP A 191 -16.54 -22.22 -9.20
C ASP A 191 -15.12 -22.04 -8.65
N SER A 192 -14.26 -21.34 -9.40
CA SER A 192 -12.84 -21.17 -9.05
C SER A 192 -12.26 -19.85 -9.56
N VAL A 193 -11.19 -19.38 -8.92
CA VAL A 193 -10.43 -18.19 -9.33
C VAL A 193 -9.87 -18.36 -10.75
N SER A 194 -9.38 -19.55 -11.09
CA SER A 194 -8.90 -19.86 -12.45
C SER A 194 -10.02 -19.71 -13.49
N THR A 195 -11.24 -20.18 -13.17
CA THR A 195 -12.40 -20.03 -14.07
C THR A 195 -12.71 -18.56 -14.31
N ALA A 196 -12.80 -17.76 -13.24
CA ALA A 196 -13.06 -16.32 -13.37
C ALA A 196 -11.96 -15.59 -14.16
N LEU A 197 -10.69 -15.95 -13.96
CA LEU A 197 -9.56 -15.39 -14.71
C LEU A 197 -9.56 -15.76 -16.20
N ASN A 198 -10.07 -16.93 -16.56
CA ASN A 198 -10.19 -17.35 -17.95
C ASN A 198 -11.41 -16.73 -18.66
N LEU A 199 -12.52 -16.53 -17.93
CA LEU A 199 -13.75 -15.97 -18.48
C LEU A 199 -13.71 -14.44 -18.61
N LEU A 200 -13.04 -13.75 -17.67
CA LEU A 200 -13.02 -12.28 -17.64
C LEU A 200 -12.47 -11.64 -18.93
N PRO A 201 -11.36 -12.07 -19.52
CA PRO A 201 -10.88 -11.53 -20.81
C PRO A 201 -11.89 -11.70 -21.94
N ILE A 202 -12.59 -12.84 -21.99
CA ILE A 202 -13.61 -13.13 -23.00
C ILE A 202 -14.84 -12.26 -22.78
N ALA A 203 -15.25 -12.05 -21.53
CA ALA A 203 -16.35 -11.16 -21.18
C ALA A 203 -16.03 -9.70 -21.55
N LEU A 204 -14.78 -9.27 -21.38
CA LEU A 204 -14.29 -7.96 -21.82
C LEU A 204 -14.31 -7.83 -23.35
N GLU A 205 -13.82 -8.83 -24.08
CA GLU A 205 -13.87 -8.87 -25.55
C GLU A 205 -15.30 -8.78 -26.09
N LEU A 206 -16.22 -9.53 -25.49
CA LEU A 206 -17.64 -9.53 -25.85
C LEU A 206 -18.42 -8.36 -25.26
N LEU A 207 -17.78 -7.47 -24.49
CA LEU A 207 -18.44 -6.34 -23.81
C LEU A 207 -19.71 -6.79 -23.05
N PHE A 208 -19.59 -7.89 -22.29
CA PHE A 208 -20.66 -8.46 -21.49
C PHE A 208 -20.56 -7.98 -20.03
N GLU A 209 -21.08 -6.77 -19.80
CA GLU A 209 -20.96 -6.03 -18.54
C GLU A 209 -21.39 -6.82 -17.30
N ASP A 210 -22.50 -7.56 -17.36
CA ASP A 210 -22.99 -8.33 -16.21
C ASP A 210 -22.00 -9.43 -15.80
N CYS A 211 -21.35 -10.07 -16.78
CA CYS A 211 -20.35 -11.10 -16.53
C CYS A 211 -19.03 -10.52 -16.04
N ILE A 212 -18.62 -9.36 -16.55
CA ILE A 212 -17.44 -8.64 -16.04
C ILE A 212 -17.64 -8.33 -14.56
N LYS A 213 -18.78 -7.73 -14.20
CA LYS A 213 -19.14 -7.42 -12.81
C LYS A 213 -19.21 -8.66 -11.92
N ALA A 214 -19.78 -9.76 -12.42
CA ALA A 214 -19.83 -11.02 -11.68
C ALA A 214 -18.44 -11.60 -11.42
N CYS A 215 -17.56 -11.60 -12.43
CA CYS A 215 -16.17 -12.05 -12.30
C CYS A 215 -15.39 -11.18 -11.31
N VAL A 216 -15.52 -9.85 -11.41
CA VAL A 216 -14.88 -8.89 -10.50
C VAL A 216 -15.31 -9.12 -9.06
N LYS A 217 -16.63 -9.19 -8.79
CA LYS A 217 -17.17 -9.46 -7.45
C LYS A 217 -16.73 -10.80 -6.88
N PHE A 218 -16.67 -11.83 -7.72
CA PHE A 218 -16.16 -13.15 -7.30
C PHE A 218 -14.68 -13.10 -6.92
N LEU A 219 -13.85 -12.48 -7.77
CA LEU A 219 -12.41 -12.32 -7.54
C LEU A 219 -12.11 -11.44 -6.32
N GLU A 220 -12.98 -10.50 -5.98
CA GLU A 220 -12.90 -9.72 -4.74
C GLU A 220 -13.20 -10.59 -3.50
N ALA A 221 -14.24 -11.43 -3.56
CA ALA A 221 -14.74 -12.19 -2.41
C ALA A 221 -13.85 -13.39 -2.01
N VAL A 222 -13.10 -13.97 -2.95
CA VAL A 222 -12.35 -15.22 -2.75
C VAL A 222 -10.88 -14.95 -2.35
N SER A 223 -10.28 -15.88 -1.58
CA SER A 223 -8.85 -15.88 -1.25
C SER A 223 -8.01 -16.23 -2.48
N ARG A 224 -7.01 -15.41 -2.79
CA ARG A 224 -6.17 -15.50 -3.99
C ARG A 224 -4.72 -15.80 -3.62
N SER A 225 -4.02 -16.53 -4.47
CA SER A 225 -2.57 -16.73 -4.38
C SER A 225 -1.79 -15.59 -5.05
N GLU A 226 -0.51 -15.45 -4.73
CA GLU A 226 0.36 -14.41 -5.31
C GLU A 226 0.42 -14.48 -6.85
N ASP A 227 0.41 -15.69 -7.42
CA ASP A 227 0.44 -15.89 -8.87
C ASP A 227 -0.88 -15.47 -9.54
N GLU A 228 -2.01 -15.65 -8.86
CA GLU A 228 -3.32 -15.18 -9.33
C GLU A 228 -3.43 -13.66 -9.22
N GLU A 229 -2.90 -13.06 -8.16
CA GLU A 229 -2.87 -11.59 -8.01
C GLU A 229 -2.10 -10.93 -9.16
N LYS A 230 -0.95 -11.48 -9.56
CA LYS A 230 -0.18 -10.98 -10.73
C LYS A 230 -1.01 -11.02 -12.01
N LYS A 231 -1.79 -12.09 -12.23
CA LYS A 231 -2.69 -12.19 -13.40
C LYS A 231 -3.82 -11.16 -13.35
N ILE A 232 -4.39 -10.91 -12.16
CA ILE A 232 -5.41 -9.87 -11.99
C ILE A 232 -4.83 -8.49 -12.30
N LEU A 233 -3.62 -8.18 -11.83
CA LEU A 233 -2.96 -6.90 -12.11
C LEU A 233 -2.82 -6.63 -13.62
N ASN A 234 -2.57 -7.67 -14.42
CA ASN A 234 -2.51 -7.54 -15.88
C ASN A 234 -3.87 -7.24 -16.53
N LEU A 235 -4.98 -7.55 -15.86
CA LEU A 235 -6.34 -7.32 -16.36
C LEU A 235 -6.88 -5.93 -15.98
N ILE A 236 -6.37 -5.31 -14.92
CA ILE A 236 -6.81 -3.99 -14.42
C ILE A 236 -6.87 -2.90 -15.51
N PRO A 237 -5.88 -2.76 -16.43
CA PRO A 237 -5.91 -1.72 -17.46
C PRO A 237 -7.11 -1.81 -18.42
N PHE A 238 -7.77 -2.96 -18.49
CA PHE A 238 -8.90 -3.22 -19.36
C PHE A 238 -10.25 -3.07 -18.66
N LEU A 239 -10.26 -2.88 -17.34
CA LEU A 239 -11.46 -2.72 -16.53
C LEU A 239 -11.87 -1.25 -16.42
N SER A 240 -13.13 -1.00 -16.07
CA SER A 240 -13.59 0.34 -15.73
C SER A 240 -12.97 0.85 -14.42
N GLU A 241 -13.06 2.16 -14.17
CA GLU A 241 -12.57 2.77 -12.93
C GLU A 241 -13.24 2.18 -11.67
N GLU A 242 -14.53 1.86 -11.75
CA GLU A 242 -15.28 1.25 -10.64
C GLU A 242 -14.78 -0.17 -10.35
N GLU A 243 -14.70 -1.02 -11.37
CA GLU A 243 -14.27 -2.43 -11.25
C GLU A 243 -12.80 -2.56 -10.84
N SER A 244 -11.93 -1.71 -11.40
CA SER A 244 -10.53 -1.66 -11.02
C SER A 244 -10.36 -1.26 -9.55
N LYS A 245 -11.14 -0.28 -9.08
CA LYS A 245 -11.13 0.15 -7.67
C LYS A 245 -11.61 -0.95 -6.73
N GLU A 246 -12.65 -1.70 -7.10
CA GLU A 246 -13.15 -2.85 -6.31
C GLU A 246 -12.07 -3.92 -6.14
N LEU A 247 -11.38 -4.31 -7.23
CA LEU A 247 -10.29 -5.29 -7.15
C LEU A 247 -9.08 -4.74 -6.36
N LEU A 248 -8.71 -3.49 -6.60
CA LEU A 248 -7.59 -2.83 -5.94
C LEU A 248 -7.82 -2.58 -4.45
N ALA A 249 -9.05 -2.46 -3.99
CA ALA A 249 -9.35 -2.22 -2.57
C ALA A 249 -8.83 -3.35 -1.65
N ARG A 250 -8.76 -4.59 -2.16
CA ARG A 250 -8.17 -5.74 -1.46
C ARG A 250 -6.75 -6.08 -1.90
N MET A 251 -6.34 -5.69 -3.11
CA MET A 251 -4.99 -5.95 -3.64
C MET A 251 -3.97 -4.89 -3.26
N SER A 252 -4.42 -3.69 -2.94
CA SER A 252 -3.65 -2.76 -2.15
C SER A 252 -3.58 -3.37 -0.76
N PRO A 253 -2.44 -3.92 -0.29
CA PRO A 253 -2.19 -3.79 1.13
C PRO A 253 -2.40 -2.32 1.41
N LEU A 254 -3.25 -2.00 2.39
CA LEU A 254 -3.25 -0.68 2.98
C LEU A 254 -1.77 -0.31 3.11
N LYS A 255 -1.40 0.69 2.30
CA LYS A 255 -0.07 1.14 1.92
C LYS A 255 0.97 0.77 2.99
N ASN A 256 2.17 0.34 2.58
CA ASN A 256 3.30 0.03 3.48
C ASN A 256 3.49 1.07 4.62
N ASP A 257 2.96 2.28 4.47
CA ASP A 257 2.52 3.22 5.51
C ASP A 257 2.14 2.58 6.86
N SER A 258 1.31 1.53 6.98
CA SER A 258 0.95 1.02 8.32
C SER A 258 2.16 0.50 9.11
N SER A 259 3.06 -0.21 8.43
CA SER A 259 4.29 -0.72 9.03
C SER A 259 5.35 0.38 9.21
N GLU A 260 5.37 1.35 8.29
CA GLU A 260 6.25 2.52 8.35
C GLU A 260 5.85 3.49 9.47
N GLU A 261 4.55 3.71 9.67
CA GLU A 261 3.95 4.48 10.76
C GLU A 261 4.22 3.82 12.11
N MET A 262 4.07 2.50 12.20
CA MET A 262 4.44 1.74 13.39
C MET A 262 5.93 1.91 13.70
N LEU A 263 6.82 1.69 12.73
CA LEU A 263 8.26 1.87 12.91
C LEU A 263 8.62 3.30 13.32
N HIS A 264 8.00 4.30 12.68
CA HIS A 264 8.19 5.70 13.01
C HIS A 264 7.75 6.00 14.45
N GLY A 265 6.59 5.49 14.88
CA GLY A 265 6.10 5.60 16.24
C GLY A 265 7.04 4.94 17.27
N LEU A 266 7.59 3.77 16.94
CA LEU A 266 8.55 3.07 17.80
C LEU A 266 9.89 3.81 17.92
N ILE A 267 10.41 4.37 16.82
CA ILE A 267 11.61 5.21 16.84
C ILE A 267 11.37 6.45 17.69
N LEU A 268 10.22 7.11 17.52
CA LEU A 268 9.83 8.28 18.30
C LEU A 268 9.75 7.93 19.80
N ALA A 269 9.13 6.80 20.14
CA ALA A 269 9.05 6.32 21.51
C ALA A 269 10.43 5.98 22.09
N ALA A 270 11.33 5.35 21.30
CA ALA A 270 12.70 5.05 21.73
C ALA A 270 13.55 6.31 21.94
N ILE A 271 13.20 7.42 21.30
CA ILE A 271 13.87 8.71 21.44
C ILE A 271 13.32 9.52 22.63
N HIS A 272 12.03 9.41 22.94
CA HIS A 272 11.40 10.22 24.00
C HIS A 272 11.13 9.46 25.32
N ASN A 273 11.32 8.14 25.38
CA ASN A 273 11.05 7.37 26.60
C ASN A 273 12.19 7.50 27.63
N HIS A 274 12.04 8.42 28.58
CA HIS A 274 13.09 8.82 29.53
C HIS A 274 13.46 7.76 30.59
N SER A 275 12.58 6.81 30.94
CA SER A 275 12.85 5.84 32.01
C SER A 275 13.46 4.52 31.52
N ASN A 276 13.21 4.13 30.26
CA ASN A 276 13.70 2.86 29.71
C ASN A 276 14.25 2.99 28.28
N MET A 277 14.92 4.10 28.00
CA MET A 277 15.43 4.44 26.67
C MET A 277 16.34 3.36 26.08
N ALA A 278 17.24 2.79 26.88
CA ALA A 278 18.22 1.81 26.39
C ALA A 278 17.55 0.53 25.90
N PHE A 279 16.55 0.01 26.65
CA PHE A 279 15.79 -1.16 26.23
C PHE A 279 14.94 -0.87 25.00
N ALA A 280 14.27 0.29 24.96
CA ALA A 280 13.48 0.70 23.79
C ALA A 280 14.35 0.80 22.54
N LYS A 281 15.53 1.42 22.63
CA LYS A 281 16.51 1.51 21.55
C LYS A 281 17.05 0.14 21.12
N ALA A 282 17.31 -0.77 22.06
CA ALA A 282 17.74 -2.14 21.74
C ALA A 282 16.64 -2.95 21.05
N PHE A 283 15.38 -2.81 21.51
CA PHE A 283 14.22 -3.45 20.89
C PHE A 283 14.01 -2.94 19.46
N VAL A 284 14.02 -1.62 19.25
CA VAL A 284 13.89 -1.02 17.91
C VAL A 284 15.07 -1.43 17.01
N ALA A 285 16.29 -1.48 17.53
CA ALA A 285 17.45 -1.96 16.78
C ALA A 285 17.29 -3.41 16.29
N LYS A 286 16.77 -4.29 17.15
CA LYS A 286 16.48 -5.67 16.77
C LYS A 286 15.36 -5.74 15.73
N LEU A 287 14.26 -5.02 15.96
CA LEU A 287 13.12 -4.99 15.05
C LEU A 287 13.52 -4.50 13.65
N LEU A 288 14.33 -3.45 13.56
CA LEU A 288 14.82 -2.91 12.29
C LEU A 288 15.70 -3.91 11.52
N ARG A 289 16.46 -4.75 12.23
CA ARG A 289 17.30 -5.80 11.64
C ARG A 289 16.46 -6.96 11.07
N ASP A 290 15.39 -7.29 11.77
CA ASP A 290 14.49 -8.40 11.43
C ASP A 290 13.33 -7.92 10.50
N PHE A 291 13.32 -6.65 10.08
CA PHE A 291 12.24 -6.06 9.31
C PHE A 291 12.29 -6.50 7.84
N SER A 292 11.17 -7.00 7.31
CA SER A 292 11.11 -7.63 5.98
C SER A 292 11.46 -6.69 4.81
N SER A 293 11.13 -5.39 4.92
CA SER A 293 11.36 -4.40 3.86
C SER A 293 12.47 -3.42 4.23
N ARG A 294 13.67 -3.65 3.71
CA ARG A 294 14.83 -2.76 3.91
C ARG A 294 14.57 -1.34 3.39
N GLU A 295 13.86 -1.20 2.27
CA GLU A 295 13.56 0.11 1.67
C GLU A 295 12.54 0.90 2.50
N SER A 296 11.55 0.24 3.10
CA SER A 296 10.64 0.88 4.06
C SER A 296 11.37 1.32 5.32
N ALA A 297 12.24 0.47 5.88
CA ALA A 297 13.08 0.84 7.02
C ALA A 297 13.97 2.06 6.69
N ARG A 298 14.58 2.09 5.50
CA ARG A 298 15.34 3.23 5.00
C ARG A 298 14.51 4.51 4.99
N ARG A 299 13.32 4.51 4.36
CA ARG A 299 12.46 5.71 4.26
C ARG A 299 12.09 6.26 5.64
N VAL A 300 11.77 5.39 6.60
CA VAL A 300 11.44 5.78 7.98
C VAL A 300 12.67 6.34 8.70
N LEU A 301 13.84 5.73 8.53
CA LEU A 301 15.10 6.19 9.13
C LEU A 301 15.54 7.53 8.55
N ASP A 302 15.47 7.73 7.23
CA ASP A 302 15.76 9.00 6.56
C ASP A 302 14.84 10.11 7.09
N THR A 303 13.53 9.84 7.15
CA THR A 303 12.54 10.80 7.70
C THR A 303 12.82 11.14 9.16
N SER A 304 13.20 10.15 9.98
CA SER A 304 13.52 10.36 11.39
C SER A 304 14.83 11.15 11.54
N PHE A 305 15.83 10.86 10.71
CA PHE A 305 17.11 11.55 10.68
C PHE A 305 16.93 13.03 10.39
N ASP A 306 16.18 13.36 9.33
CA ASP A 306 15.96 14.75 8.92
C ASP A 306 15.23 15.55 9.99
N LYS A 307 14.25 14.95 10.67
CA LYS A 307 13.52 15.59 11.78
C LYS A 307 14.43 15.88 12.98
N ILE A 308 15.26 14.92 13.39
CA ILE A 308 16.14 15.12 14.55
C ILE A 308 17.25 16.13 14.19
N LEU A 309 17.76 16.08 12.95
CA LEU A 309 18.76 17.02 12.45
C LEU A 309 18.19 18.44 12.36
N SER A 310 16.96 18.61 11.89
CA SER A 310 16.32 19.94 11.82
C SER A 310 16.13 20.54 13.21
N VAL A 311 15.67 19.76 14.19
CA VAL A 311 15.53 20.22 15.58
C VAL A 311 16.90 20.63 16.15
N MET A 312 17.94 19.80 15.96
CA MET A 312 19.30 20.16 16.39
C MET A 312 19.76 21.49 15.76
N LYS A 313 19.54 21.68 14.46
CA LYS A 313 19.94 22.90 13.75
C LYS A 313 19.22 24.13 14.28
N GLN A 314 17.91 24.03 14.43
CA GLN A 314 17.06 25.10 14.95
C GLN A 314 17.50 25.50 16.36
N SER A 315 17.71 24.51 17.25
CA SER A 315 18.19 24.79 18.61
C SER A 315 19.57 25.46 18.63
N MET A 316 20.47 25.10 17.71
CA MET A 316 21.79 25.77 17.61
C MET A 316 21.70 27.18 17.04
N GLU A 317 20.78 27.42 16.10
CA GLU A 317 20.52 28.74 15.55
C GLU A 317 19.94 29.67 16.61
N GLU A 318 18.94 29.22 17.36
CA GLU A 318 18.34 29.99 18.46
C GLU A 318 19.34 30.27 19.59
N TYR A 319 20.21 29.31 19.93
CA TYR A 319 21.30 29.54 20.89
C TYR A 319 22.29 30.61 20.40
N SER A 320 22.62 30.57 19.10
CA SER A 320 23.63 31.47 18.49
C SER A 320 23.06 32.84 18.09
N SER A 321 21.78 33.07 18.33
CA SER A 321 21.05 34.27 17.89
C SER A 321 21.46 35.49 18.73
N PRO A 322 21.83 36.62 18.10
CA PRO A 322 22.26 37.84 18.79
C PRO A 322 21.10 38.64 19.43
N ILE A 323 19.89 38.08 19.52
CA ILE A 323 18.64 38.81 19.81
C ILE A 323 18.39 39.07 21.30
N PHE A 324 19.24 38.59 22.22
CA PHE A 324 18.99 38.74 23.65
C PHE A 324 19.40 40.10 24.22
N THR A 325 18.59 41.13 23.92
CA THR A 325 18.48 42.37 24.69
C THR A 325 17.27 42.29 25.62
N GLY A 326 17.39 41.56 26.73
CA GLY A 326 16.32 41.31 27.71
C GLY A 326 16.85 40.62 28.96
N ASP A 327 16.01 40.51 30.00
CA ASP A 327 16.37 40.09 31.38
C ASP A 327 17.29 38.86 31.43
N HIS A 328 18.53 39.07 31.88
CA HIS A 328 19.67 38.16 31.71
C HIS A 328 19.41 36.72 32.19
N ASN A 329 18.54 36.54 33.18
CA ASN A 329 18.23 35.22 33.72
C ASN A 329 17.30 34.40 32.81
N GLU A 330 16.30 35.03 32.19
CA GLU A 330 15.40 34.34 31.25
C GLU A 330 16.14 33.98 29.96
N THR A 331 17.02 34.87 29.50
CA THR A 331 17.82 34.66 28.29
C THR A 331 18.79 33.49 28.46
N GLU A 332 19.47 33.41 29.60
CA GLU A 332 20.38 32.34 29.93
C GLU A 332 19.65 30.99 30.10
N ALA A 333 18.44 31.00 30.68
CA ALA A 333 17.61 29.80 30.80
C ALA A 333 17.17 29.24 29.44
N ILE A 334 16.78 30.11 28.51
CA ILE A 334 16.41 29.72 27.14
C ILE A 334 17.62 29.18 26.38
N GLN A 335 18.77 29.84 26.47
CA GLN A 335 20.02 29.36 25.89
C GLN A 335 20.42 27.98 26.45
N ARG A 336 20.27 27.77 27.77
CA ARG A 336 20.49 26.46 28.39
C ARG A 336 19.60 25.37 27.81
N LEU A 337 18.30 25.67 27.67
CA LEU A 337 17.34 24.74 27.10
C LEU A 337 17.69 24.38 25.65
N ASN A 338 18.06 25.37 24.85
CA ASN A 338 18.40 25.17 23.44
C ASN A 338 19.67 24.35 23.27
N LEU A 339 20.73 24.63 24.04
CA LEU A 339 21.95 23.83 23.99
C LEU A 339 21.72 22.39 24.48
N HIS A 340 20.92 22.22 25.54
CA HIS A 340 20.53 20.90 26.04
C HIS A 340 19.73 20.12 25.00
N THR A 341 18.79 20.77 24.32
CA THR A 341 17.98 20.18 23.24
C THR A 341 18.86 19.76 22.06
N ALA A 342 19.78 20.62 21.61
CA ALA A 342 20.74 20.27 20.57
C ALA A 342 21.61 19.06 20.96
N MET A 343 22.09 19.02 22.20
CA MET A 343 22.88 17.91 22.73
C MET A 343 22.11 16.59 22.76
N ILE A 344 20.87 16.59 23.25
CA ILE A 344 20.02 15.40 23.29
C ILE A 344 19.76 14.89 21.87
N ASN A 345 19.32 15.77 20.96
CA ASN A 345 19.09 15.41 19.56
C ASN A 345 20.36 14.87 18.89
N GLY A 346 21.55 15.35 19.26
CA GLY A 346 22.80 14.78 18.77
C GLY A 346 23.05 13.35 19.21
N LYS A 347 22.71 13.01 20.46
CA LYS A 347 22.79 11.63 20.95
C LYS A 347 21.79 10.73 20.23
N HIS A 348 20.62 11.25 19.87
CA HIS A 348 19.62 10.51 19.09
C HIS A 348 20.07 10.30 17.64
N LEU A 349 20.61 11.33 16.98
CA LEU A 349 21.22 11.21 15.66
C LEU A 349 22.33 10.18 15.64
N PHE A 350 23.24 10.24 16.62
CA PHE A 350 24.32 9.27 16.73
C PHE A 350 23.79 7.83 16.76
N TRP A 351 22.82 7.56 17.63
CA TRP A 351 22.19 6.24 17.71
C TRP A 351 21.51 5.82 16.40
N LEU A 352 20.77 6.74 15.76
CA LEU A 352 20.06 6.48 14.52
C LEU A 352 21.03 6.18 13.37
N MET A 353 22.10 6.96 13.25
CA MET A 353 23.18 6.74 12.29
C MET A 353 23.80 5.35 12.45
N GLU A 354 24.02 4.89 13.69
CA GLU A 354 24.52 3.52 13.90
C GLU A 354 23.55 2.46 13.36
N ARG A 355 22.23 2.67 13.47
CA ARG A 355 21.24 1.77 12.87
C ARG A 355 21.30 1.83 11.33
N MET A 356 21.37 3.02 10.76
CA MET A 356 21.44 3.22 9.31
C MET A 356 22.71 2.60 8.71
N ILE A 357 23.85 2.70 9.41
CA ILE A 357 25.12 2.08 9.01
C ILE A 357 25.02 0.55 9.10
N GLU A 358 24.47 0.01 10.19
CA GLU A 358 24.27 -1.44 10.36
C GLU A 358 23.41 -2.04 9.23
N LEU A 359 22.39 -1.29 8.78
CA LEU A 359 21.49 -1.70 7.70
C LEU A 359 22.01 -1.37 6.29
N ARG A 360 23.13 -0.65 6.17
CA ARG A 360 23.69 -0.14 4.91
C ARG A 360 22.70 0.71 4.11
N VAL A 361 22.08 1.67 4.79
CA VAL A 361 21.09 2.62 4.21
C VAL A 361 21.41 4.08 4.56
N ALA A 362 22.67 4.38 4.89
CA ALA A 362 23.10 5.68 5.39
C ALA A 362 23.53 6.69 4.31
N ASP A 363 23.35 6.38 3.03
CA ASP A 363 23.86 7.21 1.91
C ASP A 363 23.26 8.62 1.93
N THR A 364 21.93 8.72 2.12
CA THR A 364 21.22 10.00 2.25
C THR A 364 21.70 10.78 3.48
N ALA A 365 21.85 10.09 4.62
CA ALA A 365 22.27 10.70 5.88
C ALA A 365 23.69 11.27 5.83
N VAL A 366 24.64 10.59 5.18
CA VAL A 366 26.01 11.11 5.02
C VAL A 366 25.99 12.39 4.18
N LYS A 367 25.26 12.39 3.05
CA LYS A 367 25.12 13.58 2.20
C LYS A 367 24.47 14.74 2.95
N ALA A 368 23.40 14.47 3.68
CA ALA A 368 22.74 15.47 4.50
C ALA A 368 23.69 16.00 5.59
N TRP A 369 24.43 15.14 6.29
CA TRP A 369 25.38 15.55 7.33
C TRP A 369 26.55 16.38 6.81
N SER A 370 27.08 16.09 5.61
CA SER A 370 28.21 16.84 5.04
C SER A 370 27.81 18.24 4.57
N GLN A 371 26.53 18.46 4.25
CA GLN A 371 25.99 19.72 3.72
C GLN A 371 25.47 20.66 4.81
N GLN A 372 26.17 20.76 5.95
CA GLN A 372 25.71 21.51 7.13
C GLN A 372 26.54 22.77 7.41
N THR A 373 26.65 23.67 6.43
CA THR A 373 27.47 24.90 6.55
C THR A 373 26.96 25.88 7.61
N SER A 374 25.65 26.15 7.65
CA SER A 374 25.05 27.09 8.61
C SER A 374 25.09 26.56 10.05
N PHE A 375 24.80 25.27 10.22
CA PHE A 375 24.93 24.58 11.49
C PHE A 375 26.36 24.66 12.04
N MET A 376 27.36 24.45 11.18
CA MET A 376 28.76 24.54 11.58
C MET A 376 29.18 25.95 11.97
N ALA A 377 28.72 26.97 11.25
CA ALA A 377 28.96 28.36 11.63
C ALA A 377 28.34 28.68 13.00
N ASN A 378 27.12 28.18 13.27
CA ASN A 378 26.45 28.33 14.57
C ASN A 378 27.18 27.58 15.68
N LEU A 379 27.62 26.34 15.43
CA LEU A 379 28.42 25.57 16.38
C LEU A 379 29.76 26.27 16.68
N GLN A 380 30.47 26.76 15.67
CA GLN A 380 31.72 27.50 15.86
C GLN A 380 31.52 28.79 16.65
N ARG A 381 30.41 29.52 16.41
CA ARG A 381 30.05 30.70 17.18
C ARG A 381 29.75 30.35 18.64
N ALA A 382 28.95 29.30 18.86
CA ALA A 382 28.64 28.79 20.17
C ALA A 382 29.90 28.37 20.95
N LEU A 383 30.88 27.76 20.29
CA LEU A 383 32.10 27.27 20.93
C LEU A 383 33.10 28.36 21.32
N ARG A 384 32.97 29.56 20.75
CA ARG A 384 33.79 30.72 21.13
C ARG A 384 33.37 31.32 22.47
N ASP A 385 32.12 31.13 22.88
CA ASP A 385 31.56 31.66 24.11
C ASP A 385 31.65 30.59 25.21
N ASP A 386 32.61 30.69 26.14
CA ASP A 386 32.91 29.65 27.15
C ASP A 386 31.68 29.22 28.00
N ALA A 387 30.56 29.93 27.92
CA ALA A 387 29.25 29.55 28.46
C ALA A 387 28.80 28.13 28.07
N TRP A 388 29.13 27.62 26.87
CA TRP A 388 28.74 26.27 26.45
C TRP A 388 29.33 25.16 27.33
N ARG A 389 30.51 25.39 27.93
CA ARG A 389 31.24 24.38 28.72
C ARG A 389 30.47 23.97 29.97
N ASN A 390 29.73 24.90 30.55
CA ASN A 390 28.96 24.67 31.77
C ASN A 390 27.57 24.05 31.49
N ILE A 391 27.06 24.21 30.27
CA ILE A 391 25.68 23.90 29.91
C ILE A 391 25.58 22.58 29.13
N GLY A 392 26.48 22.37 28.18
CA GLY A 392 26.44 21.25 27.23
C GLY A 392 27.82 20.74 26.84
N PRO A 393 28.69 20.36 27.80
CA PRO A 393 30.09 19.99 27.52
C PRO A 393 30.23 18.82 26.54
N SER A 394 29.20 17.98 26.44
CA SER A 394 29.22 16.80 25.58
C SER A 394 28.82 17.06 24.12
N LEU A 395 28.27 18.24 23.80
CA LEU A 395 27.78 18.52 22.44
C LEU A 395 28.89 18.41 21.38
N PRO A 396 30.08 19.03 21.54
CA PRO A 396 31.16 18.88 20.56
C PRO A 396 31.63 17.43 20.40
N SER A 397 31.73 16.70 21.52
CA SER A 397 32.08 15.27 21.51
C SER A 397 31.06 14.43 20.74
N VAL A 398 29.77 14.75 20.85
CA VAL A 398 28.70 14.07 20.13
C VAL A 398 28.76 14.37 18.63
N VAL A 399 28.91 15.63 18.24
CA VAL A 399 29.05 16.04 16.83
C VAL A 399 30.28 15.38 16.20
N LEU A 400 31.43 15.40 16.89
CA LEU A 400 32.64 14.75 16.42
C LEU A 400 32.44 13.23 16.25
N ARG A 401 31.78 12.57 17.21
CA ARG A 401 31.47 11.14 17.11
C ARG A 401 30.57 10.82 15.93
N CYS A 402 29.53 11.62 15.66
CA CYS A 402 28.68 11.46 14.49
C CYS A 402 29.51 11.54 13.20
N THR A 403 30.31 12.59 13.06
CA THR A 403 31.20 12.79 11.91
C THR A 403 32.18 11.63 11.73
N CYS A 404 32.90 11.25 12.79
CA CYS A 404 33.88 10.17 12.73
C CYS A 404 33.24 8.84 12.34
N ARG A 405 32.05 8.53 12.84
CA ARG A 405 31.37 7.26 12.51
C ARG A 405 30.91 7.23 11.05
N LEU A 406 30.32 8.31 10.55
CA LEU A 406 29.93 8.41 9.14
C LEU A 406 31.16 8.33 8.22
N ALA A 407 32.22 9.08 8.52
CA ALA A 407 33.47 9.04 7.76
C ALA A 407 34.11 7.64 7.76
N SER A 408 34.13 6.96 8.91
CA SER A 408 34.64 5.59 9.01
C SER A 408 33.81 4.59 8.20
N ALA A 409 32.48 4.75 8.20
CA ALA A 409 31.59 3.88 7.43
C ALA A 409 31.74 4.07 5.91
N VAL A 410 31.96 5.31 5.46
CA VAL A 410 32.31 5.61 4.06
C VAL A 410 33.67 5.00 3.70
N ALA A 411 34.69 5.21 4.52
CA ALA A 411 36.04 4.68 4.29
C ALA A 411 36.07 3.13 4.25
N ALA A 412 35.22 2.48 5.05
CA ALA A 412 35.08 1.02 5.06
C ALA A 412 34.25 0.47 3.87
N GLY A 413 33.68 1.32 3.01
CA GLY A 413 32.85 0.90 1.89
C GLY A 413 31.44 0.42 2.30
N ASN A 414 31.00 0.74 3.52
CA ASN A 414 29.64 0.40 3.99
C ASN A 414 28.58 1.38 3.48
N ILE A 415 28.99 2.52 2.93
CA ILE A 415 28.13 3.59 2.40
C ILE A 415 28.71 4.05 1.06
N LEU A 416 27.86 4.18 0.04
CA LEU A 416 28.23 4.68 -1.28
C LEU A 416 28.03 6.20 -1.31
N ALA A 417 29.09 6.95 -1.02
CA ALA A 417 29.09 8.40 -1.11
C ALA A 417 29.80 8.90 -2.39
N ASP A 418 29.29 9.98 -2.98
CA ASP A 418 29.92 10.65 -4.13
C ASP A 418 31.23 11.35 -3.73
N ARG A 419 32.18 11.51 -4.66
CA ARG A 419 33.56 11.97 -4.40
C ARG A 419 33.64 13.33 -3.69
N GLN A 420 32.61 14.18 -3.83
CA GLN A 420 32.51 15.48 -3.16
C GLN A 420 32.27 15.38 -1.64
N VAL A 421 31.57 14.34 -1.19
CA VAL A 421 31.28 14.09 0.24
C VAL A 421 32.55 13.70 1.01
N TYR A 422 33.53 13.09 0.31
CA TYR A 422 34.86 12.80 0.85
C TYR A 422 35.67 14.05 1.18
N HIS A 423 35.41 15.21 0.56
CA HIS A 423 36.15 16.42 0.90
C HIS A 423 35.49 17.21 2.04
N GLN A 424 34.16 17.30 2.08
CA GLN A 424 33.46 18.07 3.12
C GLN A 424 33.45 17.39 4.49
N SER A 425 33.35 16.05 4.54
CA SER A 425 33.31 15.32 5.82
C SER A 425 34.63 15.41 6.61
N PHE A 426 35.75 15.63 5.92
CA PHE A 426 37.07 15.77 6.55
C PHE A 426 37.34 17.18 7.09
N VAL A 427 36.56 18.20 6.69
CA VAL A 427 36.68 19.57 7.22
C VAL A 427 36.23 19.63 8.69
N LEU A 428 35.48 18.65 9.18
CA LEU A 428 35.03 18.58 10.57
C LEU A 428 36.05 17.93 11.53
N VAL A 429 37.12 17.34 10.98
CA VAL A 429 38.15 16.62 11.75
C VAL A 429 39.42 17.49 11.93
N TYR A 430 39.50 18.65 11.27
CA TYR A 430 40.64 19.57 11.35
C TYR A 430 40.25 20.96 11.87
#